data_AF-A0A7X7WRW1-F1
#
_entry.id   AF-A0A7X7WRW1-F1
#
_cell.length_a   1.000
_cell.length_b   1.000
_cell.length_c   1.000
_cell.angle_alpha   90.00
_cell.angle_beta   90.00
_cell.angle_gamma   90.00
#
_symmetry.space_group_name_H-M   'P 1'
#
loop_
_entity.id
_entity.type
_entity.pdbx_description
1 polymer ?
#
loop_
_entity_poly.entity_id
_entity_poly.type
_entity_poly.pdbx_seq_one_letter_code
_entity_poly.pdbx_strand_id
1 'polypeptide(L)'
;MRYRCGILLFIVIMIPAIVFAGERNEKWEGVDKAVVERIAKEQGREASEPFINTEQGDLMLFLFLTAGAVGGFIAGYSYRALAEQKNDSREKTA
;
A
#
# COMPACT_ATOMS: atom_id res chain seq x y z
N MET A 1 30.59 -7.59 -14.75
CA MET A 1 29.50 -7.40 -15.72
C MET A 1 28.11 -7.83 -15.22
N ARG A 2 27.99 -8.89 -14.39
CA ARG A 2 26.70 -9.47 -13.99
C ARG A 2 25.74 -8.52 -13.24
N TYR A 3 26.26 -7.65 -12.38
CA TYR A 3 25.44 -6.69 -11.61
C TYR A 3 25.00 -5.45 -12.39
N ARG A 4 25.68 -5.10 -13.50
CA ARG A 4 25.36 -3.91 -14.30
C ARG A 4 24.06 -4.12 -15.11
N CYS A 5 23.81 -5.33 -15.62
CA CYS A 5 22.53 -5.68 -16.24
C CYS A 5 21.38 -5.77 -15.23
N GLY A 6 21.64 -6.27 -14.01
CA GLY A 6 20.60 -6.33 -12.97
C GLY A 6 20.14 -4.95 -12.51
N ILE A 7 21.07 -4.00 -12.36
CA ILE A 7 20.76 -2.60 -12.02
C ILE A 7 19.99 -1.93 -13.17
N LEU A 8 20.41 -2.14 -14.42
CA LEU A 8 19.69 -1.62 -15.58
C LEU A 8 18.27 -2.18 -15.69
N LEU A 9 18.08 -3.47 -15.44
CA LEU A 9 16.76 -4.11 -15.46
C LEU A 9 15.84 -3.57 -14.34
N PHE A 10 16.39 -3.34 -13.14
CA PHE A 10 15.66 -2.75 -12.02
C PHE A 10 15.22 -1.31 -12.33
N ILE A 11 16.10 -0.51 -12.95
CA ILE A 11 15.80 0.87 -13.37
C ILE A 11 14.72 0.91 -14.45
N VAL A 12 14.79 0.02 -15.44
CA VAL A 12 13.80 -0.07 -16.53
C VAL A 12 12.41 -0.45 -16.02
N ILE A 13 12.30 -1.20 -14.92
CA ILE A 13 11.01 -1.61 -14.33
C ILE A 13 10.49 -0.56 -13.34
N MET A 14 11.34 -0.02 -12.48
CA MET A 14 10.92 0.90 -11.41
C MET A 14 10.66 2.34 -11.88
N ILE A 15 11.40 2.85 -12.86
CA ILE A 15 11.19 4.23 -13.34
C ILE A 15 9.82 4.44 -14.00
N PRO A 16 9.33 3.59 -14.93
CA PRO A 16 8.01 3.80 -15.51
C PRO A 16 6.89 3.66 -14.47
N ALA A 17 7.04 2.81 -13.45
CA ALA A 17 6.05 2.68 -12.38
C ALA A 17 5.85 3.99 -11.59
N ILE A 18 6.91 4.78 -11.40
CA ILE A 18 6.85 6.09 -10.72
C ILE A 18 6.19 7.15 -11.62
N VAL A 19 6.50 7.13 -12.92
CA VAL A 19 5.93 8.08 -13.89
C VAL A 19 4.43 7.84 -14.09
N PHE A 20 4.00 6.58 -14.23
CA PHE A 20 2.58 6.24 -14.38
C PHE A 20 1.76 6.40 -13.08
N ALA A 21 2.41 6.45 -11.91
CA ALA A 21 1.75 6.69 -10.63
C ALA A 21 1.40 8.18 -10.40
N GLY A 22 2.01 9.11 -11.15
CA GLY A 22 1.83 10.55 -10.97
C GLY A 22 0.62 11.19 -11.68
N GLU A 23 -0.09 10.46 -12.53
CA GLU A 23 -1.11 11.00 -13.44
C GLU A 23 -2.56 10.63 -13.06
N ARG A 24 -2.93 10.68 -11.77
CA ARG A 24 -4.34 10.66 -11.37
C ARG A 24 -4.64 11.69 -10.30
N ASN A 25 -4.79 12.94 -10.74
CA ASN A 25 -5.34 14.03 -9.95
C ASN A 25 -6.74 14.46 -10.45
N GLU A 26 -7.37 13.65 -11.28
CA GLU A 26 -8.81 13.75 -11.48
C GLU A 26 -9.45 13.23 -10.20
N LYS A 27 -10.08 14.14 -9.45
CA LYS A 27 -10.88 13.82 -8.27
C LYS A 27 -12.07 13.01 -8.78
N TRP A 28 -11.96 11.68 -8.78
CA TRP A 28 -13.07 10.80 -9.11
C TRP A 28 -14.19 11.13 -8.14
N GLU A 29 -15.26 11.73 -8.64
CA GLU A 29 -16.45 11.96 -7.85
C GLU A 29 -16.99 10.58 -7.50
N GLY A 30 -16.99 10.25 -6.20
CA GLY A 30 -17.41 8.93 -5.73
C GLY A 30 -18.76 8.56 -6.34
N VAL A 31 -18.89 7.33 -6.83
CA VAL A 31 -20.12 6.80 -7.46
C VAL A 31 -21.37 7.07 -6.61
N ASP A 32 -21.17 7.11 -5.29
CA ASP A 32 -22.16 7.46 -4.28
C ASP A 32 -22.81 8.85 -4.52
N LYS A 33 -22.03 9.88 -4.82
CA LYS A 33 -22.57 11.23 -5.10
C LYS A 33 -23.36 11.28 -6.41
N ALA A 34 -22.88 10.61 -7.45
CA ALA A 34 -23.47 10.70 -8.78
C ALA A 34 -24.78 9.90 -8.92
N VAL A 35 -24.92 8.81 -8.14
CA VAL A 35 -26.01 7.83 -8.27
C VAL A 35 -26.87 7.76 -7.02
N VAL A 36 -26.27 7.68 -5.83
CA VAL A 36 -27.02 7.42 -4.58
C VAL A 36 -27.77 8.66 -4.13
N GLU A 37 -27.20 9.87 -4.25
CA GLU A 37 -27.95 11.11 -3.97
C GLU A 37 -29.16 11.29 -4.91
N ARG A 38 -29.03 10.91 -6.19
CA ARG A 38 -30.13 11.00 -7.16
C ARG A 38 -31.25 10.02 -6.85
N ILE A 39 -30.92 8.78 -6.54
CA ILE A 39 -31.91 7.75 -6.18
C ILE A 39 -32.54 8.03 -4.81
N ALA A 40 -31.79 8.54 -3.83
CA ALA A 40 -32.31 8.90 -2.52
C ALA A 40 -33.33 10.06 -2.59
N LYS A 41 -33.04 11.06 -3.44
CA LYS A 41 -33.94 12.19 -3.71
C LYS A 41 -35.22 11.76 -4.44
N GLU A 42 -35.12 10.83 -5.37
CA GLU A 42 -36.29 10.22 -6.04
C GLU A 42 -37.18 9.40 -5.09
N GLN A 43 -36.63 8.91 -3.97
CA GLN A 43 -37.33 8.14 -2.94
C GLN A 43 -37.71 8.96 -1.70
N GLY A 44 -37.53 10.29 -1.72
CA GLY A 44 -37.97 11.20 -0.66
C GLY A 44 -37.22 11.06 0.67
N ARG A 45 -36.02 10.47 0.68
CA ARG A 45 -35.17 10.34 1.87
C ARG A 45 -33.89 11.14 1.63
N GLU A 46 -33.63 12.14 2.48
CA GLU A 46 -32.36 12.87 2.43
C GLU A 46 -31.20 11.91 2.74
N ALA A 47 -30.15 11.98 1.92
CA ALA A 47 -28.96 11.16 2.09
C ALA A 47 -28.33 11.46 3.46
N SER A 48 -28.24 10.44 4.31
CA SER A 48 -27.60 10.58 5.62
C SER A 48 -26.11 10.77 5.45
N GLU A 49 -25.54 11.74 6.16
CA GLU A 49 -24.09 11.94 6.17
C GLU A 49 -23.36 10.66 6.64
N PRO A 50 -22.24 10.27 5.99
CA PRO A 50 -21.47 9.11 6.40
C PRO A 50 -20.94 9.30 7.83
N PHE A 51 -21.26 8.36 8.74
CA PHE A 51 -20.78 8.39 10.12
C PHE A 51 -19.24 8.24 10.23
N ILE A 52 -18.58 7.73 9.18
CA ILE A 52 -17.13 7.55 9.14
C ILE A 52 -16.63 8.15 7.83
N ASN A 53 -15.92 9.27 7.93
CA ASN A 53 -15.29 9.96 6.79
C ASN A 53 -14.04 9.19 6.32
N THR A 54 -14.20 8.01 5.74
CA THR A 54 -13.09 7.21 5.17
C THR A 54 -12.50 7.87 3.91
N GLU A 55 -13.24 8.78 3.29
CA GLU A 55 -12.90 9.52 2.06
C GLU A 55 -11.90 10.68 2.30
N GLN A 56 -11.70 11.12 3.55
CA GLN A 56 -10.83 12.26 3.89
C GLN A 56 -9.36 11.89 4.13
N GLY A 57 -8.97 10.66 3.75
CA GLY A 57 -7.58 10.31 3.42
C GLY A 57 -6.65 9.97 4.59
N ASP A 58 -6.89 10.45 5.81
CA ASP A 58 -5.91 10.31 6.88
C ASP A 58 -6.03 8.98 7.66
N LEU A 59 -7.25 8.49 7.89
CA LEU A 59 -7.49 7.26 8.67
C LEU A 59 -6.90 6.01 8.00
N MET A 60 -7.08 5.90 6.67
CA MET A 60 -6.58 4.76 5.91
C MET A 60 -5.06 4.80 5.78
N LEU A 61 -4.47 5.99 5.61
CA LEU A 61 -3.03 6.19 5.61
C LEU A 61 -2.41 5.81 6.96
N PHE A 62 -3.05 6.20 8.05
CA PHE A 62 -2.64 5.84 9.40
C PHE A 62 -2.69 4.32 9.63
N LEU A 63 -3.76 3.65 9.18
CA LEU A 63 -3.88 2.19 9.30
C LEU A 63 -2.82 1.47 8.46
N PHE A 64 -2.54 1.96 7.26
CA PHE A 64 -1.51 1.39 6.41
C PHE A 64 -0.11 1.55 7.00
N LEU A 65 0.20 2.73 7.54
CA LEU A 65 1.47 3.00 8.21
C LEU A 65 1.67 2.11 9.43
N THR A 66 0.65 1.99 10.29
CA THR A 66 0.72 1.17 11.50
C THR A 66 0.83 -0.30 11.19
N ALA A 67 0.02 -0.82 10.25
CA ALA A 67 0.12 -2.21 9.80
C ALA A 67 1.49 -2.50 9.15
N GLY A 68 2.00 -1.58 8.32
CA GLY A 68 3.33 -1.70 7.70
C GLY A 68 4.46 -1.69 8.71
N ALA A 69 4.40 -0.82 9.73
CA ALA A 69 5.40 -0.77 10.80
C ALA A 69 5.42 -2.08 11.60
N VAL A 70 4.24 -2.58 12.01
CA VAL A 70 4.13 -3.83 12.77
C VAL A 70 4.57 -5.02 11.92
N GLY A 71 4.09 -5.12 10.68
CA GLY A 71 4.45 -6.20 9.76
C GLY A 71 5.94 -6.21 9.42
N GLY A 72 6.52 -5.04 9.14
CA GLY A 72 7.95 -4.89 8.87
C GLY A 72 8.81 -5.28 10.07
N PHE A 73 8.38 -4.94 11.28
CA PHE A 73 9.08 -5.31 12.50
C PHE A 73 9.06 -6.82 12.74
N ILE A 74 7.90 -7.47 12.60
CA ILE A 74 7.76 -8.93 12.75
C ILE A 74 8.61 -9.67 11.70
N ALA A 75 8.51 -9.24 10.43
CA ALA A 75 9.29 -9.83 9.34
C ALA A 75 10.79 -9.65 9.56
N GLY A 76 11.24 -8.47 10.00
CA GLY A 76 12.63 -8.19 10.30
C GLY A 76 13.19 -9.03 11.45
N TYR A 77 12.42 -9.19 12.53
CA TYR A 77 12.82 -10.03 13.65
C TYR A 77 12.90 -11.51 13.27
N SER A 78 11.92 -11.99 12.52
CA SER A 78 11.89 -13.37 12.01
C SER A 78 13.06 -13.65 11.07
N TYR A 79 13.40 -12.69 10.21
CA TYR A 79 14.57 -12.78 9.33
C TYR A 79 15.88 -12.83 10.13
N ARG A 80 16.02 -12.03 11.19
CA ARG A 80 17.21 -12.08 12.07
C ARG A 80 17.37 -13.45 12.70
N ALA A 81 16.29 -14.02 13.23
CA ALA A 81 16.30 -15.36 13.83
C ALA A 81 16.75 -16.44 12.83
N LEU A 82 16.23 -16.39 11.60
CA LEU A 82 16.62 -17.34 10.54
C LEU A 82 18.07 -17.15 10.07
N ALA A 83 18.55 -15.90 10.01
CA ALA A 83 19.93 -15.59 9.61
C ALA A 83 20.95 -16.06 10.66
N GLU A 84 20.64 -15.93 11.95
CA GLU A 84 21.49 -16.41 13.05
C GLU A 84 21.58 -17.95 13.05
N GLN A 85 20.47 -18.67 12.84
CA GLN A 85 20.47 -20.14 12.71
C GLN A 85 21.31 -20.63 11.53
N LYS A 86 21.32 -19.89 10.41
CA LYS A 86 22.16 -20.20 9.24
C LYS A 86 23.66 -20.05 9.54
N ASN A 87 24.05 -19.16 10.46
CA ASN A 87 25.46 -18.99 10.84
C ASN A 87 25.92 -20.12 11.77
N ASP A 88 25.13 -20.46 12.78
CA ASP A 88 25.48 -21.54 13.74
C ASP A 88 25.58 -22.92 13.07
N SER A 89 24.74 -23.19 12.06
CA SER A 89 24.79 -24.45 11.30
C SER A 89 26.01 -24.56 10.37
N ARG A 90 26.53 -23.43 9.84
CA ARG A 90 27.76 -23.41 9.02
C ARG A 90 29.03 -23.51 9.85
N GLU A 91 29.04 -23.04 11.10
CA GLU A 91 30.16 -23.20 12.01
C GLU A 91 30.31 -24.66 12.48
N LYS A 92 29.21 -25.40 12.67
CA LYS A 92 29.23 -26.82 13.05
C LYS A 92 29.59 -27.80 11.93
N THR A 93 29.67 -27.34 10.68
CA THR A 93 30.04 -28.16 9.50
C THR A 93 31.39 -27.78 8.89
N ALA A 94 32.08 -26.79 9.45
CA ALA A 94 33.44 -26.40 9.09
C ALA A 94 34.45 -26.98 10.09
#